data_AF-A0AAV6XZI8-F1
#
_entry.id   AF-A0AAV6XZI8-F1
#
_cell.length_a   1.000
_cell.length_b   1.000
_cell.length_c   1.000
_cell.angle_alpha   90.00
_cell.angle_beta   90.00
_cell.angle_gamma   90.00
#
_symmetry.space_group_name_H-M   'P 1'
#
loop_
_entity.id
_entity.type
_entity.pdbx_description
1 polymer ?
#
loop_
_entity_poly.entity_id
_entity_poly.type
_entity_poly.pdbx_seq_one_letter_code
_entity_poly.pdbx_strand_id
1 'polypeptide(L)'
;MQGGVISMEKQLKYFKEYKARVEQYIGKERTKSLINKAVFIISAGTNDFIVNYYVAPIRRQTYTISTYQQFLLHLGQQFIQVSCKRGGIRSTTKLSLSLLVVSGERGLLELGARKIAFVGLPPMGCVPAVITINSDNAFTHRSCIESLSSVARDYNRMLLNKLTAMLSPGVKITYVDIYKPLDDMIKNPRKFAAARNLAYVGAEKSSISAIFIFGDSTVDPGNNNYISTPFRSNFSPYGKDFVNQRATGRFCNGRLANDFIANYAGIKEYVPPYLDPTLSIEELMSGNVIPISDQLQHFKEYQAKMEATIGKEKTKELINNALFLVSAGTNDFVVNYFTIPIRRRNYTIPSYMDFVLQHARQLFQQLVDEGARRIGVAGLPPMGCLPVVITLYSDNAITKRDCIDNFSLVARDYNQMLQKELNALQLQSGSRFAYLDIYGPLEDMALHRKYDFEEVSSGCCGTGMLEASFMCNPNSLYCADTTKYVFWDSIHPTEKAYDLVFQAFRPAIDTLIKN
;
A
#
# COMPACT_ATOMS: atom_id res chain seq x y z
N MET A 1 -36.02 6.13 -5.38
CA MET A 1 -34.61 5.86 -5.75
C MET A 1 -33.95 5.19 -4.56
N GLN A 2 -33.71 3.88 -4.63
CA GLN A 2 -32.95 3.16 -3.61
C GLN A 2 -31.49 3.64 -3.70
N GLY A 3 -30.97 4.29 -2.65
CA GLY A 3 -29.54 4.57 -2.56
C GLY A 3 -28.77 3.27 -2.79
N GLY A 4 -27.68 3.32 -3.56
CA GLY A 4 -26.93 2.15 -4.05
C GLY A 4 -26.18 1.34 -2.98
N VAL A 5 -26.77 1.16 -1.79
CA VAL A 5 -26.20 0.46 -0.64
C VAL A 5 -27.13 -0.68 -0.23
N ILE A 6 -26.55 -1.85 0.05
CA ILE A 6 -27.25 -3.07 0.42
C ILE A 6 -27.88 -2.90 1.81
N SER A 7 -29.20 -3.13 1.94
CA SER A 7 -29.90 -3.03 3.22
C SER A 7 -29.39 -4.05 4.25
N MET A 8 -29.52 -3.74 5.55
CA MET A 8 -29.14 -4.67 6.63
C MET A 8 -29.81 -6.04 6.49
N GLU A 9 -31.11 -6.08 6.17
CA GLU A 9 -31.85 -7.31 5.88
C GLU A 9 -31.16 -8.14 4.78
N LYS A 10 -30.85 -7.51 3.64
CA LYS A 10 -30.19 -8.17 2.52
C LYS A 10 -28.77 -8.64 2.87
N GLN A 11 -28.03 -7.88 3.70
CA GLN A 11 -26.73 -8.31 4.22
C GLN A 11 -26.83 -9.54 5.12
N LEU A 12 -27.87 -9.62 5.95
CA LEU A 12 -28.12 -10.76 6.84
C LEU A 12 -28.45 -12.03 6.04
N LYS A 13 -29.25 -11.89 4.98
CA LYS A 13 -29.52 -12.96 4.02
C LYS A 13 -28.22 -13.47 3.36
N TYR A 14 -27.36 -12.57 2.88
CA TYR A 14 -26.07 -12.95 2.29
C TYR A 14 -25.15 -13.65 3.28
N PHE A 15 -25.11 -13.19 4.54
CA PHE A 15 -24.32 -13.85 5.56
C PHE A 15 -24.84 -15.26 5.88
N LYS A 16 -26.17 -15.46 5.89
CA LYS A 16 -26.78 -16.77 6.06
C LYS A 16 -26.42 -17.73 4.91
N GLU A 17 -26.44 -17.26 3.68
CA GLU A 17 -26.01 -18.03 2.49
C GLU A 17 -24.51 -18.36 2.54
N TYR A 18 -23.68 -17.41 2.97
CA TYR A 18 -22.26 -17.63 3.22
C TYR A 18 -22.03 -18.73 4.26
N LYS A 19 -22.69 -18.62 5.43
CA LYS A 19 -22.62 -19.63 6.49
C LYS A 19 -23.01 -21.01 5.97
N ALA A 20 -24.12 -21.12 5.23
CA ALA A 20 -24.58 -22.40 4.69
C ALA A 20 -23.54 -23.05 3.75
N ARG A 21 -22.86 -22.26 2.91
CA ARG A 21 -21.76 -22.74 2.07
C ARG A 21 -20.58 -23.21 2.90
N VAL A 22 -20.13 -22.42 3.87
CA VAL A 22 -19.00 -22.82 4.75
C VAL A 22 -19.34 -24.11 5.51
N GLU A 23 -20.59 -24.29 5.95
CA GLU A 23 -21.05 -25.53 6.59
C GLU A 23 -20.95 -26.75 5.68
N GLN A 24 -21.14 -26.60 4.36
CA GLN A 24 -20.94 -27.69 3.40
C GLN A 24 -19.46 -28.08 3.25
N TYR A 25 -18.54 -27.12 3.33
CA TYR A 25 -17.11 -27.37 3.11
C TYR A 25 -16.38 -27.92 4.34
N ILE A 26 -16.63 -27.35 5.52
CA ILE A 26 -15.85 -27.69 6.74
C ILE A 26 -16.71 -28.33 7.84
N GLY A 27 -18.01 -28.55 7.57
CA GLY A 27 -18.95 -29.11 8.53
C GLY A 27 -19.49 -28.07 9.52
N LYS A 28 -20.64 -28.38 10.13
CA LYS A 28 -21.38 -27.46 11.01
C LYS A 28 -20.59 -27.05 12.26
N GLU A 29 -19.93 -27.99 12.93
CA GLU A 29 -19.20 -27.71 14.18
C GLU A 29 -17.97 -26.82 13.97
N ARG A 30 -17.18 -27.06 12.91
CA ARG A 30 -16.03 -26.19 12.58
C ARG A 30 -16.50 -24.81 12.12
N THR A 31 -17.58 -24.74 11.35
CA THR A 31 -18.18 -23.45 10.95
C THR A 31 -18.69 -22.65 12.14
N LYS A 32 -19.33 -23.31 13.11
CA LYS A 32 -19.77 -22.71 14.36
C LYS A 32 -18.59 -22.16 15.16
N SER A 33 -17.48 -22.91 15.26
CA SER A 33 -16.24 -22.45 15.93
C SER A 33 -15.62 -21.24 15.20
N LEU A 34 -15.58 -21.27 13.87
CA LEU A 34 -15.06 -20.18 13.04
C LEU A 34 -15.87 -18.89 13.24
N ILE A 35 -17.20 -18.96 13.11
CA ILE A 35 -18.09 -17.81 13.25
C ILE A 35 -18.07 -17.25 14.67
N ASN A 36 -18.00 -18.12 15.69
CA ASN A 36 -17.91 -17.70 17.08
C ASN A 36 -16.61 -16.90 17.36
N LYS A 37 -15.49 -17.30 16.75
CA LYS A 37 -14.19 -16.63 16.93
C LYS A 37 -14.09 -15.31 16.15
N ALA A 38 -14.85 -15.14 15.08
CA ALA A 38 -14.85 -13.96 14.20
C ALA A 38 -15.36 -12.69 14.89
N VAL A 39 -14.94 -11.54 14.37
CA VAL A 39 -15.40 -10.21 14.78
C VAL A 39 -16.28 -9.62 13.67
N PHE A 40 -17.48 -9.19 14.04
CA PHE A 40 -18.45 -8.58 13.13
C PHE A 40 -18.47 -7.07 13.34
N ILE A 41 -18.11 -6.30 12.31
CA ILE A 41 -18.09 -4.84 12.37
C ILE A 41 -19.32 -4.31 11.63
N ILE A 42 -20.14 -3.50 12.31
CA ILE A 42 -21.37 -2.92 11.78
C ILE A 42 -21.17 -1.41 11.68
N SER A 43 -21.25 -0.87 10.46
CA SER A 43 -21.23 0.57 10.20
C SER A 43 -22.49 0.95 9.42
N ALA A 44 -23.32 1.81 10.00
CA ALA A 44 -24.61 2.18 9.42
C ALA A 44 -25.10 3.55 9.93
N GLY A 45 -26.00 4.17 9.18
CA GLY A 45 -26.71 5.39 9.57
C GLY A 45 -26.25 6.67 8.85
N THR A 46 -25.00 6.79 8.39
CA THR A 46 -24.52 8.04 7.75
C THR A 46 -25.35 8.40 6.50
N ASN A 47 -25.62 7.43 5.63
CA ASN A 47 -26.45 7.64 4.45
C ASN A 47 -27.94 7.83 4.81
N ASP A 48 -28.39 7.20 5.89
CA ASP A 48 -29.77 7.35 6.36
C ASP A 48 -30.06 8.79 6.79
N PHE A 49 -29.13 9.44 7.48
CA PHE A 49 -29.26 10.85 7.80
C PHE A 49 -28.98 11.75 6.59
N ILE A 50 -27.80 11.67 5.99
CA ILE A 50 -27.39 12.64 4.94
C ILE A 50 -28.28 12.50 3.70
N VAL A 51 -28.40 11.28 3.16
CA VAL A 51 -29.10 11.05 1.89
C VAL A 51 -30.60 10.94 2.12
N ASN A 52 -31.04 10.06 3.02
CA ASN A 52 -32.46 9.71 3.13
C ASN A 52 -33.29 10.71 3.94
N TYR A 53 -32.68 11.45 4.86
CA TYR A 53 -33.38 12.42 5.73
C TYR A 53 -33.19 13.88 5.29
N TYR A 54 -31.94 14.31 5.04
CA TYR A 54 -31.64 15.71 4.74
C TYR A 54 -31.70 16.04 3.25
N VAL A 55 -31.05 15.25 2.39
CA VAL A 55 -31.02 15.48 0.93
C VAL A 55 -32.34 15.09 0.28
N ALA A 56 -32.87 13.89 0.57
CA ALA A 56 -34.16 13.45 0.06
C ALA A 56 -35.30 13.85 1.02
N PRO A 57 -36.37 14.50 0.54
CA PRO A 57 -37.43 15.00 1.41
C PRO A 57 -38.34 13.91 2.01
N ILE A 58 -38.18 12.65 1.61
CA ILE A 58 -39.13 11.57 1.92
C ILE A 58 -39.16 11.25 3.42
N ARG A 59 -38.01 11.10 4.08
CA ARG A 59 -38.01 10.72 5.51
C ARG A 59 -38.32 11.89 6.44
N ARG A 60 -37.90 13.11 6.11
CA ARG A 60 -38.24 14.32 6.90
C ARG A 60 -39.73 14.70 6.83
N GLN A 61 -40.46 14.24 5.81
CA GLN A 61 -41.92 14.39 5.75
C GLN A 61 -42.67 13.42 6.69
N THR A 62 -42.03 12.30 7.08
CA THR A 62 -42.67 11.25 7.89
C THR A 62 -42.16 11.20 9.34
N TYR A 63 -40.90 11.58 9.57
CA TYR A 63 -40.24 11.46 10.86
C TYR A 63 -39.64 12.78 11.31
N THR A 64 -39.77 13.09 12.60
CA THR A 64 -38.87 14.03 13.28
C THR A 64 -37.49 13.40 13.44
N ILE A 65 -36.44 14.20 13.62
CA ILE A 65 -35.07 13.69 13.78
C ILE A 65 -35.00 12.66 14.93
N SER A 66 -35.60 12.97 16.07
CA SER A 66 -35.62 12.09 17.24
C SER A 66 -36.32 10.76 16.96
N THR A 67 -37.49 10.81 16.31
CA THR A 67 -38.22 9.59 15.94
C THR A 67 -37.49 8.77 14.88
N TYR A 68 -36.74 9.42 13.98
CA TYR A 68 -35.92 8.75 12.98
C TYR A 68 -34.67 8.09 13.60
N GLN A 69 -34.01 8.74 14.55
CA GLN A 69 -32.92 8.15 15.34
C GLN A 69 -33.37 6.86 16.04
N GLN A 70 -34.54 6.90 16.70
CA GLN A 70 -35.12 5.72 17.35
C GLN A 70 -35.44 4.61 16.35
N PHE A 71 -35.98 4.96 15.17
CA PHE A 71 -36.24 4.01 14.11
C PHE A 71 -34.96 3.30 13.64
N LEU A 72 -33.87 4.02 13.40
CA LEU A 72 -32.59 3.43 12.99
C LEU A 72 -31.96 2.56 14.09
N LEU A 73 -32.04 2.97 15.36
CA LEU A 73 -31.59 2.15 16.48
C LEU A 73 -32.38 0.85 16.60
N HIS A 74 -33.68 0.89 16.31
CA HIS A 74 -34.51 -0.31 16.29
C HIS A 74 -34.04 -1.27 15.19
N LEU A 75 -33.78 -0.77 13.98
CA LEU A 75 -33.23 -1.59 12.89
C LEU A 75 -31.86 -2.19 13.25
N GLY A 76 -30.96 -1.41 13.83
CA GLY A 76 -29.66 -1.90 14.30
C GLY A 76 -29.79 -2.97 15.37
N GLN A 77 -30.74 -2.81 16.30
CA GLN A 77 -31.05 -3.84 17.29
C GLN A 77 -31.56 -5.12 16.64
N GLN A 78 -32.49 -5.02 15.68
CA GLN A 78 -33.04 -6.17 14.94
C GLN A 78 -31.99 -6.90 14.10
N PHE A 79 -30.99 -6.17 13.58
CA PHE A 79 -29.91 -6.78 12.83
C PHE A 79 -28.99 -7.63 13.72
N ILE A 80 -28.77 -7.20 14.96
CA ILE A 80 -27.95 -7.95 15.93
C ILE A 80 -28.77 -9.09 16.58
N GLN A 81 -29.97 -8.78 17.06
CA GLN A 81 -30.86 -9.67 17.81
C GLN A 81 -32.14 -9.94 17.03
N VAL A 82 -32.72 -11.13 17.17
CA VAL A 82 -34.07 -11.34 16.65
C VAL A 82 -35.09 -10.51 17.42
N SER A 83 -36.04 -9.91 16.70
CA SER A 83 -37.26 -9.39 17.29
C SER A 83 -38.09 -10.53 17.87
N CYS A 84 -38.01 -10.72 19.19
CA CYS A 84 -39.04 -11.49 19.88
C CYS A 84 -40.23 -10.55 20.15
N LYS A 85 -41.41 -10.82 19.57
CA LYS A 85 -42.67 -10.20 20.02
C LYS A 85 -43.64 -11.28 20.47
N ARG A 86 -44.03 -11.25 21.76
CA ARG A 86 -45.42 -11.26 22.24
C ARG A 86 -45.46 -11.27 23.78
N GLY A 87 -45.79 -10.12 24.36
CA GLY A 87 -46.37 -10.00 25.70
C GLY A 87 -47.44 -8.92 25.63
N GLY A 88 -48.70 -9.35 25.57
CA GLY A 88 -49.84 -8.47 25.26
C GLY A 88 -50.30 -7.65 26.45
N ILE A 89 -50.52 -6.34 26.22
CA ILE A 89 -51.49 -5.53 26.97
C ILE A 89 -52.22 -4.66 25.94
N ARG A 90 -53.56 -4.69 26.01
CA ARG A 90 -54.53 -3.97 25.17
C ARG A 90 -54.27 -2.46 25.20
N SER A 91 -54.31 -1.78 24.05
CA SER A 91 -54.56 -0.33 24.03
C SER A 91 -55.46 0.06 22.86
N THR A 92 -56.61 0.60 23.23
CA THR A 92 -57.65 1.20 22.41
C THR A 92 -57.25 2.61 22.01
N THR A 93 -56.54 2.78 20.89
CA THR A 93 -56.56 4.05 20.14
C THR A 93 -55.96 3.85 18.75
N LYS A 94 -56.77 4.13 17.72
CA LYS A 94 -56.36 4.18 16.32
C LYS A 94 -55.40 5.34 16.12
N LEU A 95 -54.13 5.05 15.89
CA LEU A 95 -53.29 5.83 14.98
C LEU A 95 -52.43 4.84 14.19
N SER A 96 -52.70 4.79 12.89
CA SER A 96 -52.04 3.91 11.93
C SER A 96 -50.58 4.34 11.74
N LEU A 97 -49.66 3.58 12.35
CA LEU A 97 -48.28 3.42 11.87
C LEU A 97 -48.07 1.95 11.52
N SER A 98 -48.75 1.54 10.46
CA SER A 98 -48.41 0.34 9.70
C SER A 98 -47.14 0.61 8.89
N LEU A 99 -45.97 0.41 9.49
CA LEU A 99 -44.71 0.27 8.75
C LEU A 99 -43.99 -1.02 9.21
N LEU A 100 -44.30 -2.10 8.49
CA LEU A 100 -43.39 -3.18 8.09
C LEU A 100 -42.58 -3.86 9.22
N VAL A 101 -43.26 -4.73 9.96
CA VAL A 101 -42.63 -5.93 10.54
C VAL A 101 -42.28 -6.84 9.36
N VAL A 102 -41.05 -6.76 8.86
CA VAL A 102 -40.56 -7.62 7.77
C VAL A 102 -39.88 -8.85 8.36
N SER A 103 -40.48 -9.98 8.02
CA SER A 103 -40.01 -11.38 8.01
C SER A 103 -38.85 -11.78 8.92
N GLY A 104 -39.13 -12.70 9.85
CA GLY A 104 -38.50 -14.03 10.01
C GLY A 104 -36.98 -14.23 9.90
N GLU A 105 -36.17 -13.18 9.84
CA GLU A 105 -34.74 -13.27 9.65
C GLU A 105 -34.02 -13.31 11.01
N ARG A 106 -33.12 -14.28 11.13
CA ARG A 106 -32.32 -14.53 12.31
C ARG A 106 -31.24 -13.46 12.43
N GLY A 107 -31.27 -12.64 13.48
CA GLY A 107 -30.22 -11.66 13.77
C GLY A 107 -28.84 -12.32 13.90
N LEU A 108 -27.76 -11.52 13.79
CA LEU A 108 -26.38 -12.01 13.79
C LEU A 108 -26.05 -12.99 14.94
N LEU A 109 -26.62 -12.77 16.13
CA LEU A 109 -26.40 -13.65 17.28
C LEU A 109 -26.96 -15.06 17.04
N GLU A 110 -28.10 -15.21 16.37
CA GLU A 110 -28.66 -16.51 16.04
C GLU A 110 -27.89 -17.22 14.92
N LEU A 111 -27.17 -16.46 14.09
CA LEU A 111 -26.27 -16.99 13.07
C LEU A 111 -24.90 -17.38 13.64
N GLY A 112 -24.66 -17.13 14.92
CA GLY A 112 -23.48 -17.59 15.66
C GLY A 112 -22.48 -16.50 16.02
N ALA A 113 -22.72 -15.23 15.63
CA ALA A 113 -21.83 -14.13 15.97
C ALA A 113 -21.76 -13.94 17.49
N ARG A 114 -20.55 -13.78 18.03
CA ARG A 114 -20.31 -13.54 19.46
C ARG A 114 -19.45 -12.33 19.77
N LYS A 115 -18.69 -11.80 18.81
CA LYS A 115 -17.91 -10.56 18.96
C LYS A 115 -18.40 -9.55 17.93
N ILE A 116 -19.08 -8.49 18.37
CA ILE A 116 -19.70 -7.49 17.51
C ILE A 116 -19.15 -6.11 17.89
N ALA A 117 -18.71 -5.35 16.90
CA ALA A 117 -18.31 -3.95 17.04
C ALA A 117 -19.28 -3.08 16.23
N PHE A 118 -20.01 -2.18 16.87
CA PHE A 118 -20.91 -1.25 16.19
C PHE A 118 -20.29 0.13 16.17
N VAL A 119 -20.10 0.66 14.97
CA VAL A 119 -19.44 1.93 14.71
C VAL A 119 -20.44 3.07 14.81
N GLY A 120 -20.09 4.10 15.58
CA GLY A 120 -20.88 5.34 15.66
C GLY A 120 -20.88 6.13 14.35
N LEU A 121 -21.72 7.15 14.27
CA LEU A 121 -21.72 8.12 13.18
C LEU A 121 -20.51 9.05 13.28
N PRO A 122 -19.91 9.44 12.14
CA PRO A 122 -18.86 10.46 12.09
C PRO A 122 -19.45 11.87 12.32
N PRO A 123 -18.62 12.92 12.42
CA PRO A 123 -19.08 14.32 12.42
C PRO A 123 -19.71 14.69 11.06
N MET A 124 -20.97 14.33 10.88
CA MET A 124 -21.68 14.45 9.59
C MET A 124 -21.74 15.89 9.07
N GLY A 125 -21.81 16.89 9.95
CA GLY A 125 -21.79 18.30 9.57
C GLY A 125 -20.46 18.77 8.98
N CYS A 126 -19.38 18.01 9.17
CA CYS A 126 -18.07 18.31 8.61
C CYS A 126 -17.79 17.60 7.27
N VAL A 127 -18.75 16.81 6.76
CA VAL A 127 -18.58 16.12 5.47
C VAL A 127 -18.54 17.16 4.34
N PRO A 128 -17.54 17.16 3.43
CA PRO A 128 -17.40 18.20 2.42
C PRO A 128 -18.65 18.41 1.56
N ALA A 129 -19.32 17.34 1.13
CA ALA A 129 -20.57 17.43 0.37
C ALA A 129 -21.70 18.12 1.16
N VAL A 130 -21.77 17.88 2.47
CA VAL A 130 -22.76 18.51 3.36
C VAL A 130 -22.48 19.99 3.52
N ILE A 131 -21.21 20.38 3.73
CA ILE A 131 -20.79 21.79 3.81
C ILE A 131 -21.13 22.52 2.52
N THR A 132 -20.84 21.93 1.36
CA THR A 132 -21.12 22.54 0.04
C THR A 132 -22.60 22.79 -0.19
N ILE A 133 -23.48 21.88 0.25
CA ILE A 133 -24.94 21.99 0.02
C ILE A 133 -25.61 22.95 1.01
N ASN A 134 -25.08 23.09 2.23
CA ASN A 134 -25.77 23.78 3.33
C ASN A 134 -25.06 25.05 3.81
N SER A 135 -23.96 25.47 3.17
CA SER A 135 -23.26 26.73 3.49
C SER A 135 -23.68 27.84 2.53
N ASP A 136 -24.06 29.00 3.08
CA ASP A 136 -24.41 30.20 2.31
C ASP A 136 -23.22 30.75 1.50
N ASN A 137 -21.98 30.37 1.84
CA ASN A 137 -20.74 30.80 1.18
C ASN A 137 -19.67 29.67 1.17
N ALA A 138 -19.96 28.58 0.46
CA ALA A 138 -19.12 27.37 0.42
C ALA A 138 -17.66 27.56 -0.06
N PHE A 139 -17.36 28.69 -0.71
CA PHE A 139 -16.03 28.98 -1.25
C PHE A 139 -15.11 29.76 -0.30
N THR A 140 -15.65 30.52 0.66
CA THR A 140 -14.87 31.39 1.55
C THR A 140 -14.95 31.01 3.03
N HIS A 141 -16.00 30.31 3.47
CA HIS A 141 -16.14 29.82 4.84
C HIS A 141 -16.62 28.36 4.87
N ARG A 142 -15.70 27.43 5.14
CA ARG A 142 -15.96 25.98 5.24
C ARG A 142 -15.96 25.53 6.70
N SER A 143 -16.93 25.98 7.48
CA SER A 143 -17.16 25.48 8.84
C SER A 143 -18.10 24.27 8.82
N CYS A 144 -17.95 23.40 9.83
CA CYS A 144 -18.88 22.28 10.01
C CYS A 144 -20.29 22.77 10.35
N ILE A 145 -21.31 22.09 9.82
CA ILE A 145 -22.72 22.39 10.10
C ILE A 145 -23.11 21.78 11.46
N GLU A 146 -23.18 22.62 12.49
CA GLU A 146 -23.36 22.18 13.87
C GLU A 146 -24.68 21.44 14.13
N SER A 147 -25.76 21.82 13.44
CA SER A 147 -27.07 21.15 13.53
C SER A 147 -27.04 19.69 13.06
N LEU A 148 -26.11 19.32 12.16
CA LEU A 148 -25.93 17.95 11.70
C LEU A 148 -24.95 17.18 12.57
N SER A 149 -23.91 17.88 13.05
CA SER A 149 -22.95 17.33 14.01
C SER A 149 -23.62 16.98 15.35
N SER A 150 -24.59 17.76 15.83
CA SER A 150 -25.34 17.46 17.04
C SER A 150 -26.18 16.18 16.92
N VAL A 151 -26.85 15.99 15.77
CA VAL A 151 -27.65 14.79 15.49
C VAL A 151 -26.79 13.52 15.51
N ALA A 152 -25.58 13.58 14.96
CA ALA A 152 -24.63 12.48 15.01
C ALA A 152 -24.24 12.13 16.47
N ARG A 153 -23.93 13.13 17.30
CA ARG A 153 -23.56 12.92 18.70
C ARG A 153 -24.70 12.36 19.54
N ASP A 154 -25.92 12.86 19.33
CA ASP A 154 -27.10 12.38 20.05
C ASP A 154 -27.41 10.92 19.68
N TYR A 155 -27.35 10.58 18.39
CA TYR A 155 -27.52 9.21 17.93
C TYR A 155 -26.45 8.28 18.53
N ASN A 156 -25.18 8.70 18.53
CA ASN A 156 -24.08 7.91 19.09
C ASN A 156 -24.24 7.63 20.58
N ARG A 157 -24.72 8.63 21.36
CA ARG A 157 -25.03 8.45 22.78
C ARG A 157 -26.15 7.43 22.97
N MET A 158 -27.22 7.54 22.18
CA MET A 158 -28.34 6.61 22.24
C MET A 158 -27.93 5.19 21.81
N LEU A 159 -27.08 5.06 20.79
CA LEU A 159 -26.52 3.80 20.32
C LEU A 159 -25.67 3.13 21.40
N LEU A 160 -24.75 3.86 22.03
CA LEU A 160 -23.93 3.33 23.12
C LEU A 160 -24.82 2.77 24.24
N ASN A 161 -25.81 3.54 24.71
CA ASN A 161 -26.75 3.08 25.74
C ASN A 161 -27.50 1.82 25.31
N LYS A 162 -27.93 1.76 24.03
CA LYS A 162 -28.64 0.62 23.48
C LYS A 162 -27.78 -0.64 23.43
N LEU A 163 -26.52 -0.52 23.00
CA LEU A 163 -25.58 -1.64 22.91
C LEU A 163 -25.17 -2.17 24.28
N THR A 164 -24.97 -1.28 25.27
CA THR A 164 -24.70 -1.68 26.65
C THR A 164 -25.86 -2.49 27.23
N ALA A 165 -27.10 -2.12 26.90
CA ALA A 165 -28.30 -2.87 27.31
C ALA A 165 -28.46 -4.24 26.60
N MET A 166 -27.67 -4.51 25.55
CA MET A 166 -27.73 -5.76 24.78
C MET A 166 -26.65 -6.79 25.18
N LEU A 167 -25.82 -6.48 26.18
CA LEU A 167 -24.78 -7.38 26.66
C LEU A 167 -25.41 -8.63 27.31
N SER A 168 -24.95 -9.80 26.89
CA SER A 168 -25.38 -11.10 27.41
C SER A 168 -24.19 -12.04 27.60
N PRO A 169 -24.24 -13.01 28.53
CA PRO A 169 -23.14 -13.94 28.76
C PRO A 169 -22.67 -14.64 27.47
N GLY A 170 -21.36 -14.62 27.21
CA GLY A 170 -20.75 -15.21 26.01
C GLY A 170 -20.84 -14.37 24.73
N VAL A 171 -21.42 -13.16 24.78
CA VAL A 171 -21.47 -12.21 23.67
C VAL A 171 -20.75 -10.92 24.08
N LYS A 172 -19.78 -10.47 23.28
CA LYS A 172 -19.10 -9.18 23.42
C LYS A 172 -19.60 -8.23 22.35
N ILE A 173 -20.34 -7.20 22.76
CA ILE A 173 -20.78 -6.10 21.89
C ILE A 173 -20.04 -4.84 22.33
N THR A 174 -19.34 -4.19 21.41
CA THR A 174 -18.56 -2.99 21.68
C THR A 174 -19.02 -1.85 20.78
N TYR A 175 -19.19 -0.67 21.35
CA TYR A 175 -19.34 0.57 20.60
C TYR A 175 -17.96 1.08 20.16
N VAL A 176 -17.82 1.46 18.90
CA VAL A 176 -16.60 2.07 18.35
C VAL A 176 -16.87 3.54 18.08
N ASP A 177 -16.26 4.40 18.89
CA ASP A 177 -16.35 5.85 18.72
C ASP A 177 -15.44 6.32 17.59
N ILE A 178 -16.02 6.61 16.43
CA ILE A 178 -15.32 7.29 15.34
C ILE A 178 -15.59 8.79 15.31
N TYR A 179 -16.57 9.28 16.07
CA TYR A 179 -16.92 10.69 16.05
C TYR A 179 -15.79 11.52 16.62
N LYS A 180 -15.34 11.20 17.84
CA LYS A 180 -14.35 11.99 18.55
C LYS A 180 -12.98 12.02 17.84
N PRO A 181 -12.42 10.89 17.37
CA PRO A 181 -11.17 10.92 16.61
C PRO A 181 -11.28 11.75 15.34
N LEU A 182 -12.37 11.61 14.57
CA LEU A 182 -12.56 12.37 13.34
C LEU A 182 -12.82 13.86 13.59
N ASP A 183 -13.59 14.20 14.63
CA ASP A 183 -13.84 15.60 15.01
C ASP A 183 -12.54 16.27 15.49
N ASP A 184 -11.70 15.57 16.24
CA ASP A 184 -10.38 16.05 16.65
C ASP A 184 -9.43 16.19 15.45
N MET A 185 -9.46 15.25 14.50
CA MET A 185 -8.75 15.37 13.22
C MET A 185 -9.18 16.59 12.42
N ILE A 186 -10.47 16.88 12.36
CA ILE A 186 -11.01 18.00 11.59
C ILE A 186 -10.71 19.34 12.26
N LYS A 187 -10.82 19.42 13.60
CA LYS A 187 -10.57 20.64 14.37
C LYS A 187 -9.10 20.92 14.60
N ASN A 188 -8.30 19.86 14.74
CA ASN A 188 -6.89 19.93 15.02
C ASN A 188 -6.09 19.14 13.96
N PRO A 189 -6.23 19.43 12.66
CA PRO A 189 -5.61 18.63 11.59
C PRO A 189 -4.09 18.58 11.75
N ARG A 190 -3.47 19.62 12.33
CA ARG A 190 -2.03 19.63 12.64
C ARG A 190 -1.61 18.53 13.62
N LYS A 191 -2.47 18.09 14.54
CA LYS A 191 -2.19 16.96 15.44
C LYS A 191 -2.17 15.61 14.70
N PHE A 192 -2.86 15.51 13.56
CA PHE A 192 -3.05 14.27 12.81
C PHE A 192 -2.41 14.27 11.41
N ALA A 193 -1.91 15.42 10.96
CA ALA A 193 -1.08 15.55 9.76
C ALA A 193 0.23 14.76 9.86
N ALA A 194 0.59 14.29 11.07
CA ALA A 194 1.70 13.38 11.32
C ALA A 194 1.30 11.88 11.28
N ALA A 195 0.09 11.54 10.83
CA ALA A 195 -0.36 10.16 10.65
C ALA A 195 -0.81 9.91 9.19
N ARG A 196 0.13 9.79 8.23
CA ARG A 196 -0.16 9.00 7.01
C ARG A 196 -0.38 7.51 7.43
N ASN A 197 -0.85 6.70 6.50
CA ASN A 197 -0.98 5.23 6.52
C ASN A 197 -1.65 4.59 7.77
N LEU A 198 -2.87 4.09 7.57
CA LEU A 198 -3.22 2.68 7.77
C LEU A 198 -4.59 2.31 7.15
N ALA A 199 -4.53 1.36 6.19
CA ALA A 199 -5.42 0.20 5.98
C ALA A 199 -6.86 0.35 5.41
N TYR A 200 -7.46 -0.51 4.58
CA TYR A 200 -7.15 -1.81 3.91
C TYR A 200 -8.36 -2.19 3.02
N VAL A 201 -8.19 -2.97 1.92
CA VAL A 201 -9.18 -3.98 1.47
C VAL A 201 -8.45 -5.26 1.06
N GLY A 202 -8.87 -6.36 1.69
CA GLY A 202 -8.44 -7.76 1.61
C GLY A 202 -7.61 -8.24 0.43
N ALA A 203 -6.45 -8.78 0.76
CA ALA A 203 -5.60 -9.61 -0.09
C ALA A 203 -6.36 -10.84 -0.63
N GLU A 204 -6.38 -11.01 -1.96
CA GLU A 204 -6.35 -12.36 -2.51
C GLU A 204 -5.09 -13.05 -1.96
N LYS A 205 -5.24 -14.33 -1.60
CA LYS A 205 -4.12 -15.12 -1.08
C LYS A 205 -3.02 -15.10 -2.13
N SER A 206 -1.94 -14.37 -1.85
CA SER A 206 -0.79 -14.26 -2.73
C SER A 206 -0.33 -15.66 -3.14
N SER A 207 -0.12 -15.87 -4.43
CA SER A 207 0.46 -17.08 -4.99
C SER A 207 1.96 -17.21 -4.69
N ILE A 208 2.58 -16.15 -4.13
CA ILE A 208 3.97 -16.14 -3.70
C ILE A 208 4.07 -16.15 -2.17
N SER A 209 5.10 -16.80 -1.66
CA SER A 209 5.36 -17.02 -0.21
C SER A 209 6.22 -15.92 0.42
N ALA A 210 7.11 -15.33 -0.37
CA ALA A 210 8.11 -14.36 0.08
C ALA A 210 8.61 -13.52 -1.10
N ILE A 211 9.33 -12.44 -0.82
CA ILE A 211 9.96 -11.59 -1.84
C ILE A 211 11.42 -11.33 -1.51
N PHE A 212 12.35 -11.86 -2.31
CA PHE A 212 13.77 -11.61 -2.15
C PHE A 212 14.22 -10.54 -3.13
N ILE A 213 14.95 -9.55 -2.66
CA ILE A 213 15.35 -8.39 -3.45
C ILE A 213 16.87 -8.33 -3.44
N PHE A 214 17.45 -8.16 -4.61
CA PHE A 214 18.87 -8.03 -4.84
C PHE A 214 19.12 -6.77 -5.65
N GLY A 215 20.07 -5.93 -5.24
CA GLY A 215 20.39 -4.76 -6.05
C GLY A 215 21.26 -3.70 -5.41
N ASP A 216 21.02 -2.44 -5.77
CA ASP A 216 21.74 -1.28 -5.26
C ASP A 216 20.80 -0.33 -4.47
N SER A 217 21.21 0.93 -4.32
CA SER A 217 20.46 1.96 -3.60
C SER A 217 19.03 2.16 -4.12
N THR A 218 18.74 1.82 -5.37
CA THR A 218 17.40 1.94 -5.97
C THR A 218 16.36 0.98 -5.41
N VAL A 219 16.80 -0.08 -4.73
CA VAL A 219 15.94 -1.09 -4.10
C VAL A 219 16.28 -1.31 -2.63
N ASP A 220 17.11 -0.46 -2.02
CA ASP A 220 17.56 -0.62 -0.63
C ASP A 220 16.49 -0.15 0.38
N PRO A 221 15.87 -1.07 1.15
CA PRO A 221 14.98 -0.68 2.25
C PRO A 221 15.69 -0.05 3.45
N GLY A 222 17.02 -0.09 3.52
CA GLY A 222 17.83 0.45 4.62
C GLY A 222 18.94 -0.48 5.13
N ASN A 223 19.37 -1.46 4.35
CA ASN A 223 20.47 -2.37 4.71
C ASN A 223 21.79 -1.61 4.89
N ASN A 224 22.01 -0.53 4.14
CA ASN A 224 23.18 0.33 4.30
C ASN A 224 23.34 0.91 5.72
N ASN A 225 22.28 0.92 6.54
CA ASN A 225 22.35 1.35 7.93
C ASN A 225 23.21 0.41 8.80
N TYR A 226 23.32 -0.85 8.40
CA TYR A 226 23.95 -1.93 9.18
C TYR A 226 25.33 -2.31 8.67
N ILE A 227 25.83 -1.64 7.62
CA ILE A 227 27.19 -1.83 7.09
C ILE A 227 27.99 -0.53 7.13
N SER A 228 29.32 -0.65 7.16
CA SER A 228 30.23 0.49 7.20
C SER A 228 30.33 1.16 5.82
N THR A 229 29.46 2.15 5.58
CA THR A 229 29.44 2.93 4.34
C THR A 229 29.02 4.38 4.63
N PRO A 230 29.59 5.39 3.94
CA PRO A 230 29.10 6.75 4.01
C PRO A 230 27.78 6.92 3.22
N PHE A 231 27.45 5.98 2.33
CA PHE A 231 26.24 6.02 1.52
C PHE A 231 25.04 5.52 2.30
N ARG A 232 24.53 6.35 3.21
CA ARG A 232 23.31 6.10 3.99
C ARG A 232 22.26 7.18 3.72
N SER A 233 21.02 6.85 4.04
CA SER A 233 19.85 7.73 3.89
C SER A 233 18.87 7.53 5.07
N ASN A 234 19.40 7.20 6.25
CA ASN A 234 18.66 7.05 7.51
C ASN A 234 18.54 8.37 8.29
N PHE A 235 18.59 9.50 7.59
CA PHE A 235 18.47 10.83 8.14
C PHE A 235 17.62 11.72 7.21
N SER A 236 17.07 12.79 7.76
CA SER A 236 16.33 13.82 7.00
C SER A 236 17.20 14.39 5.87
N PRO A 237 16.64 14.68 4.67
CA PRO A 237 15.22 14.72 4.36
C PRO A 237 14.63 13.42 3.80
N TYR A 238 15.40 12.33 3.74
CA TYR A 238 14.89 11.03 3.27
C TYR A 238 13.73 10.54 4.12
N GLY A 239 12.76 9.86 3.48
CA GLY A 239 11.56 9.38 4.16
C GLY A 239 10.56 10.45 4.58
N LYS A 240 10.70 11.73 4.16
CA LYS A 240 9.73 12.80 4.48
C LYS A 240 8.29 12.47 4.11
N ASP A 241 8.11 11.61 3.11
CA ASP A 241 6.82 11.18 2.61
C ASP A 241 6.23 9.93 3.26
N PHE A 242 6.95 9.32 4.22
CA PHE A 242 6.33 8.36 5.11
C PHE A 242 5.36 9.02 6.09
N VAL A 243 4.42 8.22 6.61
CA VAL A 243 3.54 8.54 7.74
C VAL A 243 4.19 9.38 8.80
N ASN A 244 5.26 8.79 9.31
CA ASN A 244 6.00 9.20 10.49
C ASN A 244 7.15 10.12 10.08
N GLN A 245 7.27 10.42 8.79
CA GLN A 245 8.30 11.24 8.18
C GLN A 245 9.71 10.78 8.59
N ARG A 246 9.86 9.47 8.86
CA ARG A 246 11.09 8.89 9.39
C ARG A 246 11.89 8.26 8.26
N ALA A 247 13.12 8.72 8.12
CA ALA A 247 14.10 8.10 7.25
C ALA A 247 14.34 6.64 7.66
N THR A 248 14.15 5.71 6.72
CA THR A 248 14.39 4.27 6.94
C THR A 248 15.75 3.81 6.43
N GLY A 249 16.48 4.65 5.68
CA GLY A 249 17.62 4.21 4.87
C GLY A 249 17.27 3.91 3.41
N ARG A 250 16.03 4.22 2.98
CA ARG A 250 15.68 4.26 1.55
C ARG A 250 16.19 5.54 0.94
N PHE A 251 16.80 5.44 -0.24
CA PHE A 251 17.25 6.60 -1.02
C PHE A 251 16.09 7.27 -1.76
N CYS A 252 15.03 7.61 -1.03
CA CYS A 252 13.82 8.22 -1.57
C CYS A 252 13.14 9.09 -0.49
N ASN A 253 12.25 9.99 -0.91
CA ASN A 253 11.32 10.65 0.00
C ASN A 253 10.31 9.68 0.64
N GLY A 254 10.04 8.51 0.06
CA GLY A 254 9.07 7.55 0.58
C GLY A 254 9.36 6.12 0.16
N ARG A 255 8.34 5.41 -0.34
CA ARG A 255 8.45 4.03 -0.83
C ARG A 255 9.26 3.93 -2.12
N LEU A 256 9.96 2.80 -2.25
CA LEU A 256 10.63 2.37 -3.48
C LEU A 256 9.68 1.50 -4.33
N ALA A 257 10.02 1.27 -5.60
CA ALA A 257 9.24 0.38 -6.47
C ALA A 257 9.03 -1.03 -5.85
N ASN A 258 10.04 -1.59 -5.18
CA ASN A 258 9.95 -2.89 -4.51
C ASN A 258 8.99 -2.91 -3.32
N ASP A 259 8.76 -1.78 -2.64
CA ASP A 259 7.72 -1.68 -1.61
C ASP A 259 6.33 -1.78 -2.22
N PHE A 260 6.10 -1.08 -3.34
CA PHE A 260 4.85 -1.17 -4.08
C PHE A 260 4.60 -2.59 -4.59
N ILE A 261 5.63 -3.28 -5.10
CA ILE A 261 5.53 -4.69 -5.53
C ILE A 261 5.20 -5.60 -4.35
N ALA A 262 5.91 -5.49 -3.23
CA ALA A 262 5.67 -6.31 -2.05
C ALA A 262 4.25 -6.12 -1.50
N ASN A 263 3.75 -4.89 -1.50
CA ASN A 263 2.40 -4.55 -1.06
C ASN A 263 1.35 -5.08 -2.04
N TYR A 264 1.56 -4.88 -3.34
CA TYR A 264 0.70 -5.40 -4.39
C TYR A 264 0.59 -6.92 -4.36
N ALA A 265 1.71 -7.61 -4.10
CA ALA A 265 1.74 -9.05 -3.94
C ALA A 265 1.20 -9.53 -2.58
N GLY A 266 0.67 -8.65 -1.72
CA GLY A 266 0.09 -9.00 -0.43
C GLY A 266 1.09 -9.57 0.58
N ILE A 267 2.39 -9.31 0.39
CA ILE A 267 3.45 -9.77 1.29
C ILE A 267 3.61 -8.79 2.45
N LYS A 268 3.96 -7.53 2.15
CA LYS A 268 4.16 -6.47 3.15
C LYS A 268 3.93 -5.10 2.56
N GLU A 269 3.49 -4.16 3.40
CA GLU A 269 3.37 -2.75 3.00
C GLU A 269 4.74 -2.09 2.76
N TYR A 270 5.76 -2.48 3.55
CA TYR A 270 7.15 -2.04 3.42
C TYR A 270 8.09 -3.24 3.51
N VAL A 271 9.09 -3.28 2.64
CA VAL A 271 10.18 -4.25 2.73
C VAL A 271 11.09 -3.83 3.89
N PRO A 272 11.32 -4.66 4.92
CA PRO A 272 12.30 -4.37 5.96
C PRO A 272 13.74 -4.59 5.45
N PRO A 273 14.73 -3.95 6.08
CA PRO A 273 16.13 -4.23 5.81
C PRO A 273 16.56 -5.55 6.44
N TYR A 274 16.96 -6.53 5.63
CA TYR A 274 17.37 -7.87 6.09
C TYR A 274 18.46 -7.84 7.17
N LEU A 275 19.37 -6.88 7.10
CA LEU A 275 20.45 -6.75 8.08
C LEU A 275 20.02 -6.17 9.44
N ASP A 276 18.74 -5.82 9.61
CA ASP A 276 18.24 -5.36 10.90
C ASP A 276 18.15 -6.52 11.91
N PRO A 277 18.96 -6.49 12.99
CA PRO A 277 19.00 -7.57 13.96
C PRO A 277 17.73 -7.67 14.81
N THR A 278 16.82 -6.69 14.71
CA THR A 278 15.55 -6.68 15.46
C THR A 278 14.42 -7.43 14.77
N LEU A 279 14.61 -7.85 13.51
CA LEU A 279 13.58 -8.57 12.75
C LEU A 279 13.34 -9.98 13.29
N SER A 280 12.07 -10.32 13.46
CA SER A 280 11.62 -11.69 13.66
C SER A 280 11.81 -12.54 12.39
N ILE A 281 11.73 -13.86 12.54
CA ILE A 281 11.89 -14.78 11.40
C ILE A 281 10.79 -14.57 10.33
N GLU A 282 9.58 -14.22 10.75
CA GLU A 282 8.48 -13.84 9.84
C GLU A 282 8.79 -12.52 9.10
N GLU A 283 9.56 -11.63 9.73
CA GLU A 283 9.99 -10.37 9.13
C GLU A 283 11.18 -10.53 8.18
N LEU A 284 11.99 -11.58 8.31
CA LEU A 284 13.10 -11.90 7.40
C LEU A 284 12.67 -12.40 6.01
N MET A 285 11.37 -12.60 5.77
CA MET A 285 10.83 -13.06 4.47
C MET A 285 11.01 -12.04 3.32
N SER A 286 11.80 -10.98 3.51
CA SER A 286 12.01 -9.93 2.51
C SER A 286 13.24 -9.04 2.75
N GLY A 287 14.05 -8.83 1.70
CA GLY A 287 15.10 -7.80 1.58
C GLY A 287 16.55 -8.34 1.47
N ASN A 288 17.41 -7.62 0.73
CA ASN A 288 18.88 -7.63 0.81
C ASN A 288 19.47 -6.50 -0.07
N VAL A 289 20.32 -5.61 0.47
CA VAL A 289 21.19 -4.72 -0.34
C VAL A 289 22.54 -4.47 0.34
N ILE A 290 23.60 -5.06 -0.24
CA ILE A 290 25.06 -4.86 -0.08
C ILE A 290 25.75 -5.27 -1.42
N PRO A 291 27.07 -5.46 -1.63
CA PRO A 291 27.55 -6.01 -2.91
C PRO A 291 26.85 -7.32 -3.32
N ILE A 292 26.55 -7.51 -4.61
CA ILE A 292 25.74 -8.65 -5.10
C ILE A 292 26.26 -10.03 -4.64
N SER A 293 27.59 -10.20 -4.60
CA SER A 293 28.22 -11.44 -4.09
C SER A 293 27.86 -11.70 -2.63
N ASP A 294 27.85 -10.65 -1.82
CA ASP A 294 27.59 -10.71 -0.39
C ASP A 294 26.08 -10.88 -0.15
N GLN A 295 25.23 -10.31 -1.02
CA GLN A 295 23.78 -10.54 -0.98
C GLN A 295 23.42 -12.01 -1.23
N LEU A 296 24.11 -12.68 -2.17
CA LEU A 296 23.90 -14.11 -2.39
C LEU A 296 24.34 -14.91 -1.16
N GLN A 297 25.46 -14.55 -0.53
CA GLN A 297 25.90 -15.19 0.70
C GLN A 297 24.89 -15.01 1.83
N HIS A 298 24.34 -13.81 2.01
CA HIS A 298 23.26 -13.56 2.98
C HIS A 298 21.99 -14.32 2.65
N PHE A 299 21.67 -14.52 1.37
CA PHE A 299 20.55 -15.37 0.99
C PHE A 299 20.80 -16.83 1.42
N LYS A 300 22.01 -17.37 1.23
CA LYS A 300 22.37 -18.72 1.71
C LYS A 300 22.30 -18.83 3.24
N GLU A 301 22.74 -17.79 3.96
CA GLU A 301 22.59 -17.72 5.41
C GLU A 301 21.13 -17.69 5.85
N TYR A 302 20.28 -16.94 5.14
CA TYR A 302 18.84 -16.95 5.35
C TYR A 302 18.25 -18.35 5.13
N GLN A 303 18.62 -19.04 4.04
CA GLN A 303 18.17 -20.41 3.79
C GLN A 303 18.53 -21.31 4.96
N ALA A 304 19.79 -21.27 5.44
CA ALA A 304 20.23 -22.07 6.59
C ALA A 304 19.43 -21.77 7.88
N LYS A 305 19.14 -20.49 8.16
CA LYS A 305 18.29 -20.10 9.31
C LYS A 305 16.87 -20.62 9.18
N MET A 306 16.29 -20.56 7.98
CA MET A 306 14.95 -21.08 7.73
C MET A 306 14.90 -22.61 7.83
N GLU A 307 15.90 -23.31 7.30
CA GLU A 307 15.99 -24.76 7.42
C GLU A 307 16.03 -25.21 8.88
N ALA A 308 16.78 -24.50 9.73
CA ALA A 308 16.83 -24.76 11.17
C ALA A 308 15.50 -24.49 11.88
N THR A 309 14.68 -23.57 11.36
CA THR A 309 13.44 -23.12 12.02
C THR A 309 12.20 -23.88 11.56
N ILE A 310 12.01 -24.03 10.25
CA ILE A 310 10.80 -24.60 9.65
C ILE A 310 11.06 -25.94 8.94
N GLY A 311 12.31 -26.40 8.90
CA GLY A 311 12.72 -27.62 8.21
C GLY A 311 13.06 -27.40 6.73
N LYS A 312 13.82 -28.34 6.17
CA LYS A 312 14.36 -28.26 4.79
C LYS A 312 13.26 -28.23 3.73
N GLU A 313 12.27 -29.11 3.87
CA GLU A 313 11.19 -29.26 2.88
C GLU A 313 10.34 -27.99 2.79
N LYS A 314 9.96 -27.42 3.94
CA LYS A 314 9.19 -26.16 3.98
C LYS A 314 10.01 -24.96 3.51
N THR A 315 11.31 -24.94 3.81
CA THR A 315 12.21 -23.88 3.32
C THR A 315 12.32 -23.94 1.80
N LYS A 316 12.49 -25.14 1.24
CA LYS A 316 12.51 -25.35 -0.21
C LYS A 316 11.19 -24.93 -0.86
N GLU A 317 10.04 -25.26 -0.27
CA GLU A 317 8.73 -24.82 -0.76
C GLU A 317 8.59 -23.28 -0.71
N LEU A 318 9.02 -22.67 0.40
CA LEU A 318 9.01 -21.22 0.58
C LEU A 318 9.88 -20.51 -0.48
N ILE A 319 11.04 -21.05 -0.81
CA ILE A 319 11.96 -20.45 -1.80
C ILE A 319 11.44 -20.65 -3.22
N ASN A 320 10.99 -21.86 -3.56
CA ASN A 320 10.45 -22.16 -4.89
C ASN A 320 9.22 -21.30 -5.22
N ASN A 321 8.42 -20.94 -4.21
CA ASN A 321 7.24 -20.10 -4.37
C ASN A 321 7.52 -18.60 -4.20
N ALA A 322 8.75 -18.19 -3.86
CA ALA A 322 9.08 -16.78 -3.67
C ALA A 322 9.26 -16.03 -5.00
N LEU A 323 9.09 -14.71 -4.95
CA LEU A 323 9.45 -13.79 -6.03
C LEU A 323 10.85 -13.23 -5.76
N PHE A 324 11.73 -13.32 -6.75
CA PHE A 324 13.06 -12.74 -6.72
C PHE A 324 13.07 -11.49 -7.60
N LEU A 325 13.49 -10.35 -7.06
CA LEU A 325 13.67 -9.11 -7.80
C LEU A 325 15.14 -8.76 -7.84
N VAL A 326 15.66 -8.44 -9.03
CA VAL A 326 17.04 -7.99 -9.22
C VAL A 326 17.06 -6.62 -9.89
N SER A 327 17.77 -5.65 -9.32
CA SER A 327 18.01 -4.32 -9.91
C SER A 327 19.47 -3.94 -9.74
N ALA A 328 20.25 -4.03 -10.81
CA ALA A 328 21.68 -3.74 -10.77
C ALA A 328 22.23 -3.31 -12.13
N GLY A 329 23.36 -2.61 -12.12
CA GLY A 329 24.15 -2.28 -13.30
C GLY A 329 24.33 -0.79 -13.54
N THR A 330 23.45 0.08 -13.02
CA THR A 330 23.57 1.54 -13.24
C THR A 330 24.90 2.08 -12.70
N ASN A 331 25.34 1.60 -11.55
CA ASN A 331 26.63 1.97 -10.97
C ASN A 331 27.83 1.47 -11.80
N ASP A 332 27.72 0.31 -12.45
CA ASP A 332 28.78 -0.22 -13.32
C ASP A 332 29.05 0.72 -14.50
N PHE A 333 28.00 1.23 -15.13
CA PHE A 333 28.15 2.17 -16.23
C PHE A 333 28.44 3.59 -15.74
N VAL A 334 27.56 4.19 -14.93
CA VAL A 334 27.67 5.61 -14.54
C VAL A 334 28.91 5.86 -13.69
N VAL A 335 29.12 5.06 -12.64
CA VAL A 335 30.22 5.27 -11.69
C VAL A 335 31.50 4.62 -12.20
N ASN A 336 31.49 3.31 -12.49
CA ASN A 336 32.73 2.55 -12.71
C ASN A 336 33.30 2.70 -14.12
N TYR A 337 32.48 3.01 -15.13
CA TYR A 337 32.92 3.16 -16.51
C TYR A 337 33.05 4.61 -16.97
N PHE A 338 31.99 5.42 -16.80
CA PHE A 338 31.97 6.80 -17.29
C PHE A 338 32.67 7.77 -16.34
N THR A 339 32.39 7.70 -15.04
CA THR A 339 32.96 8.63 -14.04
C THR A 339 34.38 8.26 -13.68
N ILE A 340 34.60 7.02 -13.25
CA ILE A 340 35.93 6.53 -12.86
C ILE A 340 36.63 5.96 -14.10
N PRO A 341 37.80 6.49 -14.50
CA PRO A 341 38.42 6.13 -15.78
C PRO A 341 39.04 4.73 -15.84
N ILE A 342 38.95 3.93 -14.76
CA ILE A 342 39.66 2.65 -14.65
C ILE A 342 39.09 1.62 -15.64
N ARG A 343 37.76 1.49 -15.74
CA ARG A 343 37.16 0.49 -16.65
C ARG A 343 37.27 0.90 -18.11
N ARG A 344 37.04 2.18 -18.44
CA ARG A 344 37.18 2.69 -19.83
C ARG A 344 38.60 2.66 -20.39
N ARG A 345 39.63 2.44 -19.56
CA ARG A 345 41.01 2.18 -20.00
C ARG A 345 41.21 0.75 -20.50
N ASN A 346 40.43 -0.20 -19.98
CA ASN A 346 40.60 -1.63 -20.22
C ASN A 346 39.49 -2.22 -21.11
N TYR A 347 38.36 -1.55 -21.23
CA TYR A 347 37.19 -2.03 -21.97
C TYR A 347 36.64 -0.94 -22.89
N THR A 348 36.15 -1.36 -24.07
CA THR A 348 35.26 -0.56 -24.89
C THR A 348 33.83 -0.70 -24.34
N ILE A 349 32.90 0.16 -24.78
CA ILE A 349 31.51 0.07 -24.31
C ILE A 349 30.91 -1.31 -24.61
N PRO A 350 31.02 -1.87 -25.84
CA PRO A 350 30.51 -3.22 -26.12
C PRO A 350 31.15 -4.30 -25.23
N SER A 351 32.47 -4.32 -25.09
CA SER A 351 33.13 -5.36 -24.28
C SER A 351 32.84 -5.21 -22.78
N TYR A 352 32.56 -4.00 -22.31
CA TYR A 352 32.11 -3.77 -20.95
C TYR A 352 30.65 -4.20 -20.73
N MET A 353 29.76 -3.97 -21.70
CA MET A 353 28.39 -4.49 -21.65
C MET A 353 28.37 -6.02 -21.56
N ASP A 354 29.19 -6.70 -22.38
CA ASP A 354 29.36 -8.15 -22.31
C ASP A 354 29.90 -8.60 -20.94
N PHE A 355 30.89 -7.90 -20.40
CA PHE A 355 31.45 -8.18 -19.07
C PHE A 355 30.38 -8.08 -17.97
N VAL A 356 29.59 -7.00 -17.95
CA VAL A 356 28.53 -6.80 -16.95
C VAL A 356 27.43 -7.85 -17.12
N LEU A 357 27.01 -8.13 -18.36
CA LEU A 357 25.98 -9.14 -18.65
C LEU A 357 26.42 -10.54 -18.23
N GLN A 358 27.70 -10.89 -18.42
CA GLN A 358 28.25 -12.17 -17.98
C GLN A 358 28.16 -12.35 -16.47
N HIS A 359 28.46 -11.30 -15.68
CA HIS A 359 28.34 -11.34 -14.23
C HIS A 359 26.87 -11.41 -13.79
N ALA A 360 25.98 -10.68 -14.46
CA ALA A 360 24.54 -10.76 -14.22
C ALA A 360 24.00 -12.18 -14.49
N ARG A 361 24.41 -12.79 -15.61
CA ARG A 361 24.07 -14.19 -15.93
C ARG A 361 24.53 -15.16 -14.84
N GLN A 362 25.76 -15.01 -14.35
CA GLN A 362 26.28 -15.85 -13.27
C GLN A 362 25.44 -15.74 -12.00
N LEU A 363 25.05 -14.52 -11.61
CA LEU A 363 24.13 -14.31 -10.49
C LEU A 363 22.79 -15.01 -10.71
N PHE A 364 22.18 -14.82 -11.89
CA PHE A 364 20.88 -15.42 -12.18
C PHE A 364 20.92 -16.95 -12.13
N GLN A 365 21.99 -17.55 -12.67
CA GLN A 365 22.20 -18.99 -12.58
C GLN A 365 22.35 -19.44 -11.12
N GLN A 366 23.15 -18.73 -10.32
CA GLN A 366 23.31 -19.04 -8.90
C GLN A 366 21.98 -18.93 -8.14
N LEU A 367 21.15 -17.92 -8.41
CA LEU A 367 19.81 -17.82 -7.80
C LEU A 367 18.92 -19.01 -8.17
N VAL A 368 18.94 -19.43 -9.44
CA VAL A 368 18.21 -20.62 -9.91
C VAL A 368 18.70 -21.88 -9.21
N ASP A 369 20.02 -22.04 -9.08
CA ASP A 369 20.66 -23.17 -8.40
C ASP A 369 20.26 -23.21 -6.91
N GLU A 370 20.11 -22.05 -6.27
CA GLU A 370 19.61 -21.91 -4.89
C GLU A 370 18.07 -22.00 -4.77
N GLY A 371 17.36 -22.31 -5.86
CA GLY A 371 15.92 -22.61 -5.83
C GLY A 371 15.00 -21.49 -6.30
N ALA A 372 15.51 -20.36 -6.78
CA ALA A 372 14.66 -19.32 -7.36
C ALA A 372 13.91 -19.85 -8.60
N ARG A 373 12.60 -19.60 -8.69
CA ARG A 373 11.76 -20.04 -9.82
C ARG A 373 10.98 -18.91 -10.50
N ARG A 374 10.84 -17.75 -9.85
CA ARG A 374 10.13 -16.57 -10.35
C ARG A 374 11.05 -15.36 -10.16
N ILE A 375 11.67 -14.89 -11.24
CA ILE A 375 12.74 -13.89 -11.18
C ILE A 375 12.38 -12.70 -12.08
N GLY A 376 12.17 -11.53 -11.48
CA GLY A 376 12.01 -10.26 -12.16
C GLY A 376 13.34 -9.50 -12.16
N VAL A 377 13.79 -9.05 -13.33
CA VAL A 377 15.05 -8.31 -13.47
C VAL A 377 14.79 -6.96 -14.09
N ALA A 378 15.07 -5.89 -13.35
CA ALA A 378 14.98 -4.53 -13.83
C ALA A 378 16.10 -4.22 -14.82
N GLY A 379 15.73 -3.54 -15.91
CA GLY A 379 16.71 -2.97 -16.83
C GLY A 379 17.45 -1.78 -16.23
N LEU A 380 18.32 -1.18 -17.04
CA LEU A 380 18.93 0.12 -16.76
C LEU A 380 17.96 1.26 -17.10
N PRO A 381 17.88 2.32 -16.27
CA PRO A 381 17.10 3.52 -16.57
C PRO A 381 17.76 4.31 -17.73
N PRO A 382 17.09 5.34 -18.29
CA PRO A 382 17.72 6.26 -19.24
C PRO A 382 18.82 7.07 -18.53
N MET A 383 20.02 6.51 -18.45
CA MET A 383 21.11 7.04 -17.62
C MET A 383 21.48 8.48 -17.98
N GLY A 384 21.32 8.88 -19.24
CA GLY A 384 21.56 10.25 -19.69
C GLY A 384 20.59 11.28 -19.13
N CYS A 385 19.46 10.85 -18.58
CA CYS A 385 18.47 11.72 -17.95
C CYS A 385 18.66 11.85 -16.43
N LEU A 386 19.62 11.14 -15.83
CA LEU A 386 19.89 11.28 -14.40
C LEU A 386 20.47 12.68 -14.12
N PRO A 387 19.96 13.42 -13.10
CA PRO A 387 20.44 14.77 -12.83
C PRO A 387 21.95 14.86 -12.64
N VAL A 388 22.58 13.87 -11.97
CA VAL A 388 24.03 13.82 -11.80
C VAL A 388 24.77 13.64 -13.13
N VAL A 389 24.25 12.86 -14.06
CA VAL A 389 24.86 12.64 -15.38
C VAL A 389 24.76 13.91 -16.23
N ILE A 390 23.59 14.55 -16.23
CA ILE A 390 23.40 15.85 -16.89
C ILE A 390 24.38 16.87 -16.32
N THR A 391 24.51 16.96 -15.00
CA THR A 391 25.40 17.91 -14.35
C THR A 391 26.88 17.68 -14.69
N LEU A 392 27.32 16.43 -14.75
CA LEU A 392 28.73 16.10 -14.97
C LEU A 392 29.16 16.12 -16.43
N TYR A 393 28.22 15.93 -17.37
CA TYR A 393 28.56 15.65 -18.78
C TYR A 393 27.85 16.53 -19.80
N SER A 394 26.91 17.39 -19.42
CA SER A 394 26.31 18.37 -20.34
C SER A 394 27.27 19.51 -20.63
N ASP A 395 27.26 20.01 -21.87
CA ASP A 395 27.99 21.22 -22.27
C ASP A 395 27.53 22.46 -21.49
N ASN A 396 26.30 22.44 -20.97
CA ASN A 396 25.76 23.51 -20.11
C ASN A 396 24.81 22.95 -19.05
N ALA A 397 25.39 22.52 -17.93
CA ALA A 397 24.68 21.94 -16.80
C ALA A 397 23.68 22.87 -16.09
N ILE A 398 23.73 24.19 -16.34
CA ILE A 398 22.90 25.19 -15.63
C ILE A 398 21.64 25.53 -16.42
N THR A 399 21.77 25.88 -17.71
CA THR A 399 20.65 26.39 -18.49
C THR A 399 20.11 25.40 -19.53
N LYS A 400 20.82 24.29 -19.79
CA LYS A 400 20.41 23.27 -20.76
C LYS A 400 20.56 21.87 -20.20
N ARG A 401 19.57 21.45 -19.41
CA ARG A 401 19.53 20.18 -18.68
C ARG A 401 18.81 19.07 -19.46
N ASP A 402 19.07 18.98 -20.76
CA ASP A 402 18.52 17.91 -21.60
C ASP A 402 19.19 16.56 -21.31
N CYS A 403 18.46 15.47 -21.54
CA CYS A 403 19.03 14.13 -21.47
C CYS A 403 20.20 13.96 -22.44
N ILE A 404 21.25 13.24 -22.01
CA ILE A 404 22.43 12.96 -22.83
C ILE A 404 22.29 11.61 -23.54
N ASP A 405 21.97 11.64 -24.84
CA ASP A 405 21.64 10.45 -25.64
C ASP A 405 22.68 9.33 -25.51
N ASN A 406 23.98 9.62 -25.58
CA ASN A 406 25.03 8.59 -25.55
C ASN A 406 24.98 7.70 -24.29
N PHE A 407 24.58 8.23 -23.15
CA PHE A 407 24.44 7.43 -21.93
C PHE A 407 23.17 6.57 -21.96
N SER A 408 22.06 7.15 -22.41
CA SER A 408 20.79 6.44 -22.55
C SER A 408 20.82 5.36 -23.64
N LEU A 409 21.61 5.57 -24.71
CA LEU A 409 21.87 4.57 -25.75
C LEU A 409 22.53 3.32 -25.18
N VAL A 410 23.55 3.46 -24.31
CA VAL A 410 24.19 2.30 -23.64
C VAL A 410 23.18 1.54 -22.77
N ALA A 411 22.33 2.25 -22.03
CA ALA A 411 21.28 1.62 -21.24
C ALA A 411 20.32 0.81 -22.13
N ARG A 412 19.89 1.39 -23.25
CA ARG A 412 18.98 0.75 -24.20
C ARG A 412 19.60 -0.49 -24.84
N ASP A 413 20.84 -0.41 -25.28
CA ASP A 413 21.54 -1.52 -25.93
C ASP A 413 21.77 -2.67 -24.94
N TYR A 414 22.24 -2.37 -23.72
CA TYR A 414 22.37 -3.35 -22.65
C TYR A 414 21.02 -4.00 -22.30
N ASN A 415 19.94 -3.22 -22.22
CA ASN A 415 18.61 -3.74 -21.93
C ASN A 415 18.10 -4.72 -23.00
N GLN A 416 18.45 -4.53 -24.27
CA GLN A 416 18.14 -5.49 -25.32
C GLN A 416 18.95 -6.78 -25.17
N MET A 417 20.23 -6.68 -24.80
CA MET A 417 21.06 -7.85 -24.51
C MET A 417 20.52 -8.63 -23.30
N LEU A 418 20.15 -7.92 -22.24
CA LEU A 418 19.55 -8.49 -21.03
C LEU A 418 18.26 -9.26 -21.36
N GLN A 419 17.34 -8.68 -22.11
CA GLN A 419 16.10 -9.37 -22.51
C GLN A 419 16.37 -10.68 -23.25
N LYS A 420 17.36 -10.70 -24.16
CA LYS A 420 17.77 -11.93 -24.85
C LYS A 420 18.34 -12.97 -23.88
N GLU A 421 19.17 -12.54 -22.94
CA GLU A 421 19.78 -13.43 -21.94
C GLU A 421 18.72 -14.03 -20.99
N LEU A 422 17.76 -13.23 -20.52
CA LEU A 422 16.66 -13.70 -19.67
C LEU A 422 15.80 -14.75 -20.38
N ASN A 423 15.52 -14.55 -21.67
CA ASN A 423 14.81 -15.55 -22.48
C ASN A 423 15.61 -16.84 -22.62
N ALA A 424 16.93 -16.76 -22.83
CA ALA A 424 17.79 -17.93 -22.91
C ALA A 424 17.84 -18.70 -21.58
N LEU A 425 18.00 -18.00 -20.45
CA LEU A 425 18.01 -18.59 -19.11
C LEU A 425 16.67 -19.22 -18.73
N GLN A 426 15.55 -18.61 -19.12
CA GLN A 426 14.22 -19.19 -18.93
C GLN A 426 14.09 -20.54 -19.65
N LEU A 427 14.54 -20.63 -20.91
CA LEU A 427 14.51 -21.87 -21.68
C LEU A 427 15.44 -22.95 -21.11
N GLN A 428 16.61 -22.56 -20.58
CA GLN A 428 17.60 -23.50 -20.04
C GLN A 428 17.23 -24.03 -18.65
N SER A 429 16.70 -23.18 -17.78
CA SER A 429 16.43 -23.52 -16.37
C SER A 429 15.02 -24.02 -16.11
N GLY A 430 14.07 -23.72 -17.00
CA GLY A 430 12.63 -23.90 -16.74
C GLY A 430 12.06 -22.94 -15.67
N SER A 431 12.86 -21.99 -15.17
CA SER A 431 12.39 -20.94 -14.26
C SER A 431 11.77 -19.77 -15.03
N ARG A 432 10.80 -19.10 -14.42
CA ARG A 432 10.14 -17.93 -15.03
C ARG A 432 11.00 -16.69 -14.82
N PHE A 433 11.39 -16.05 -15.91
CA PHE A 433 12.08 -14.77 -15.92
C PHE A 433 11.18 -13.70 -16.54
N ALA A 434 11.18 -12.51 -15.97
CA ALA A 434 10.55 -11.34 -16.57
C ALA A 434 11.48 -10.13 -16.55
N TYR A 435 11.53 -9.43 -17.67
CA TYR A 435 12.18 -8.13 -17.76
C TYR A 435 11.25 -7.05 -17.19
N LEU A 436 11.78 -6.23 -16.28
CA LEU A 436 11.06 -5.11 -15.69
C LEU A 436 11.58 -3.81 -16.34
N ASP A 437 10.77 -3.24 -17.23
CA ASP A 437 11.15 -2.05 -18.00
C ASP A 437 11.09 -0.78 -17.15
N ILE A 438 12.25 -0.36 -16.63
CA ILE A 438 12.40 0.92 -15.94
C ILE A 438 12.77 2.05 -16.91
N TYR A 439 13.25 1.70 -18.11
CA TYR A 439 13.76 2.67 -19.08
C TYR A 439 12.60 3.49 -19.65
N GLY A 440 11.59 2.81 -20.20
CA GLY A 440 10.43 3.44 -20.83
C GLY A 440 9.70 4.45 -19.94
N PRO A 441 9.22 4.07 -18.74
CA PRO A 441 8.49 5.00 -17.87
C PRO A 441 9.33 6.20 -17.44
N LEU A 442 10.61 6.02 -17.11
CA LEU A 442 11.47 7.15 -16.71
C LEU A 442 11.83 8.05 -17.89
N GLU A 443 11.99 7.51 -19.11
CA GLU A 443 12.20 8.33 -20.30
C GLU A 443 10.95 9.18 -20.60
N ASP A 444 9.76 8.57 -20.51
CA ASP A 444 8.49 9.28 -20.70
C ASP A 444 8.29 10.42 -19.69
N MET A 445 8.74 10.22 -18.44
CA MET A 445 8.75 11.27 -17.40
C MET A 445 9.78 12.35 -17.71
N ALA A 446 11.03 11.96 -18.00
CA ALA A 446 12.14 12.87 -18.27
C ALA A 446 11.89 13.78 -19.49
N LEU A 447 11.11 13.30 -20.46
CA LEU A 447 10.80 14.00 -21.70
C LEU A 447 9.39 14.63 -21.72
N HIS A 448 8.69 14.70 -20.57
CA HIS A 448 7.33 15.26 -20.46
C HIS A 448 6.31 14.70 -21.46
N ARG A 449 6.43 13.42 -21.83
CA ARG A 449 5.56 12.84 -22.89
C ARG A 449 4.21 12.37 -22.36
N LYS A 450 4.17 11.83 -21.15
CA LYS A 450 3.03 11.07 -20.63
C LYS A 450 2.59 11.47 -19.22
N TYR A 451 3.42 12.19 -18.49
CA TYR A 451 3.22 12.48 -17.07
C TYR A 451 3.43 13.96 -16.76
N ASP A 452 2.58 14.50 -15.89
CA ASP A 452 2.58 15.91 -15.50
C ASP A 452 3.54 16.18 -14.33
N PHE A 453 4.84 15.97 -14.55
CA PHE A 453 5.88 16.47 -13.66
C PHE A 453 6.24 17.90 -14.06
N GLU A 454 6.59 18.75 -13.08
CA GLU A 454 7.05 20.12 -13.34
C GLU A 454 8.58 20.20 -13.44
N GLU A 455 9.29 19.36 -12.66
CA GLU A 455 10.75 19.26 -12.70
C GLU A 455 11.17 17.82 -12.97
N VAL A 456 11.95 17.63 -14.03
CA VAL A 456 12.31 16.32 -14.59
C VAL A 456 13.81 16.12 -14.75
N SER A 457 14.60 17.19 -14.58
CA SER A 457 16.02 17.26 -14.89
C SER A 457 16.91 17.51 -13.66
N SER A 458 16.28 17.84 -12.53
CA SER A 458 16.92 18.14 -11.25
C SER A 458 16.26 17.38 -10.11
N GLY A 459 17.06 17.03 -9.09
CA GLY A 459 16.56 16.48 -7.85
C GLY A 459 15.79 17.50 -7.01
N CYS A 460 14.82 17.03 -6.23
CA CYS A 460 14.12 17.85 -5.24
C CYS A 460 15.04 18.32 -4.10
N CYS A 461 16.08 17.55 -3.76
CA CYS A 461 16.99 17.82 -2.65
C CYS A 461 18.21 18.64 -3.06
N GLY A 462 18.58 19.62 -2.22
CA GLY A 462 19.71 20.51 -2.44
C GLY A 462 19.50 21.41 -3.64
N THR A 463 20.55 21.59 -4.44
CA THR A 463 20.44 22.21 -5.77
C THR A 463 19.80 21.27 -6.80
N GLY A 464 19.67 19.98 -6.48
CA GLY A 464 19.18 18.95 -7.39
C GLY A 464 20.19 18.50 -8.43
N MET A 465 21.43 19.01 -8.38
CA MET A 465 22.43 18.79 -9.42
C MET A 465 23.37 17.63 -9.11
N LEU A 466 23.86 17.55 -7.87
CA LEU A 466 24.86 16.56 -7.45
C LEU A 466 24.46 15.84 -6.16
N GLU A 467 23.62 16.45 -5.34
CA GLU A 467 23.30 15.99 -4.01
C GLU A 467 22.62 14.62 -4.05
N ALA A 468 23.27 13.64 -3.46
CA ALA A 468 22.72 12.32 -3.15
C ALA A 468 23.36 11.82 -1.85
N SER A 469 22.65 10.97 -1.12
CA SER A 469 23.06 10.43 0.17
C SER A 469 23.53 11.53 1.14
N PHE A 470 24.76 11.45 1.67
CA PHE A 470 25.32 12.41 2.63
C PHE A 470 25.35 13.87 2.14
N MET A 471 25.27 14.11 0.82
CA MET A 471 25.14 15.47 0.27
C MET A 471 23.70 16.01 0.33
N CYS A 472 22.71 15.13 0.35
CA CYS A 472 21.32 15.44 0.64
C CYS A 472 21.04 15.17 2.13
N ASN A 473 21.36 16.15 2.98
CA ASN A 473 21.42 15.98 4.43
C ASN A 473 20.46 16.93 5.18
N PRO A 474 20.38 16.89 6.52
CA PRO A 474 19.42 17.71 7.25
C PRO A 474 19.53 19.22 7.05
N ASN A 475 20.67 19.71 6.55
CA ASN A 475 20.88 21.13 6.24
C ASN A 475 20.55 21.48 4.77
N SER A 476 20.28 20.47 3.93
CA SER A 476 19.89 20.69 2.54
C SER A 476 18.48 21.28 2.47
N LEU A 477 18.31 22.33 1.66
CA LEU A 477 16.98 22.74 1.21
C LEU A 477 16.39 21.62 0.35
N TYR A 478 15.06 21.53 0.28
CA TYR A 478 14.38 20.60 -0.61
C TYR A 478 13.05 21.18 -1.06
N CYS A 479 12.53 20.68 -2.18
CA CYS A 479 11.29 21.14 -2.77
C CYS A 479 10.08 20.99 -1.82
N ALA A 480 9.14 21.94 -1.91
CA ALA A 480 7.94 21.94 -1.10
C ALA A 480 7.02 20.75 -1.41
N ASP A 481 6.85 20.46 -2.71
CA ASP A 481 5.97 19.42 -3.23
C ASP A 481 6.78 18.41 -4.06
N THR A 482 7.05 17.25 -3.44
CA THR A 482 7.78 16.13 -4.04
C THR A 482 7.03 15.46 -5.17
N THR A 483 5.71 15.66 -5.28
CA THR A 483 4.89 15.06 -6.34
C THR A 483 5.08 15.76 -7.68
N LYS A 484 5.76 16.91 -7.70
CA LYS A 484 6.07 17.64 -8.93
C LYS A 484 7.43 17.28 -9.53
N TYR A 485 8.22 16.48 -8.83
CA TYR A 485 9.59 16.13 -9.21
C TYR A 485 9.69 14.65 -9.61
N VAL A 486 10.39 14.37 -10.71
CA VAL A 486 10.74 12.99 -11.08
C VAL A 486 11.78 12.43 -10.11
N PHE A 487 12.78 13.24 -9.76
CA PHE A 487 13.92 12.84 -8.94
C PHE A 487 13.85 13.43 -7.53
N TRP A 488 14.10 12.59 -6.53
CA TRP A 488 14.22 13.01 -5.15
C TRP A 488 15.57 13.67 -4.90
N ASP A 489 16.65 13.00 -5.30
CA ASP A 489 18.02 13.51 -5.24
C ASP A 489 18.65 13.44 -6.64
N SER A 490 19.96 13.63 -6.80
CA SER A 490 20.59 13.67 -8.12
C SER A 490 20.62 12.33 -8.87
N ILE A 491 20.18 11.24 -8.23
CA ILE A 491 20.23 9.86 -8.75
C ILE A 491 18.85 9.20 -8.67
N HIS A 492 18.16 9.31 -7.53
CA HIS A 492 17.05 8.44 -7.18
C HIS A 492 15.69 9.11 -7.48
N PRO A 493 14.73 8.38 -8.08
CA PRO A 493 13.36 8.84 -8.27
C PRO A 493 12.62 9.19 -6.97
N THR A 494 11.59 10.03 -7.08
CA THR A 494 10.64 10.28 -5.99
C THR A 494 9.69 9.09 -5.78
N GLU A 495 9.02 9.03 -4.63
CA GLU A 495 7.99 8.01 -4.37
C GLU A 495 6.91 7.99 -5.47
N LYS A 496 6.51 9.17 -5.98
CA LYS A 496 5.54 9.27 -7.09
C LYS A 496 6.10 8.66 -8.37
N ALA A 497 7.35 8.96 -8.72
CA ALA A 497 7.98 8.36 -9.88
C ALA A 497 8.15 6.84 -9.72
N TYR A 498 8.52 6.36 -8.53
CA TYR A 498 8.60 4.93 -8.24
C TYR A 498 7.24 4.21 -8.30
N ASP A 499 6.14 4.85 -7.89
CA ASP A 499 4.78 4.29 -8.08
C ASP A 499 4.46 4.10 -9.57
N LEU A 500 4.79 5.09 -10.41
CA LEU A 500 4.58 4.99 -11.86
C LEU A 500 5.49 3.93 -12.51
N VAL A 501 6.74 3.79 -12.05
CA VAL A 501 7.63 2.69 -12.45
C VAL A 501 7.04 1.35 -12.05
N PHE A 502 6.51 1.23 -10.83
CA PHE A 502 5.80 0.03 -10.38
C PHE A 502 4.59 -0.27 -11.28
N GLN A 503 3.79 0.74 -11.65
CA GLN A 503 2.66 0.55 -12.56
C GLN A 503 3.10 -0.02 -13.92
N ALA A 504 4.26 0.41 -14.43
CA ALA A 504 4.85 -0.16 -15.64
C ALA A 504 5.35 -1.60 -15.45
N PHE A 505 5.83 -1.95 -14.25
CA PHE A 505 6.24 -3.33 -13.92
C PHE A 505 5.06 -4.28 -13.74
N ARG A 506 3.86 -3.78 -13.38
CA ARG A 506 2.71 -4.64 -13.02
C ARG A 506 2.41 -5.77 -14.01
N PRO A 507 2.38 -5.56 -15.34
CA PRO A 507 2.13 -6.66 -16.28
C PRO A 507 3.17 -7.79 -16.17
N ALA A 508 4.45 -7.45 -16.04
CA ALA A 508 5.53 -8.42 -15.88
C ALA A 508 5.52 -9.09 -14.49
N ILE A 509 5.15 -8.35 -13.44
CA ILE A 509 4.96 -8.94 -12.10
C ILE A 509 3.80 -9.92 -12.11
N ASP A 510 2.69 -9.58 -12.76
CA ASP A 510 1.53 -10.45 -12.92
C ASP A 510 1.91 -11.78 -13.62
N THR A 511 2.81 -11.74 -14.62
CA THR A 511 3.30 -12.96 -15.29
C THR A 511 4.32 -13.74 -14.47
N LEU A 512 4.80 -13.23 -13.33
CA LEU A 512 5.65 -13.99 -12.41
C LEU A 512 4.82 -14.60 -11.26
N ILE A 513 3.82 -13.85 -10.77
CA ILE A 513 3.04 -14.27 -9.61
C ILE A 513 1.84 -15.15 -10.00
N LYS A 514 1.14 -14.90 -11.11
CA LYS A 514 -0.04 -15.71 -11.48
C LYS A 514 0.38 -17.14 -11.84
N ASN A 515 -0.30 -18.13 -11.25
CA ASN A 515 -0.01 -19.56 -11.47
C ASN A 515 -0.13 -19.93 -12.94
#